data_AF-A0A9F2QZJ9-F1
#
_entry.id   AF-A0A9F2QZJ9-F1
#
_cell.length_a   1.000
_cell.length_b   1.000
_cell.length_c   1.000
_cell.angle_alpha   90.00
_cell.angle_beta   90.00
_cell.angle_gamma   90.00
#
_symmetry.space_group_name_H-M   'P 1'
#
loop_
_entity.id
_entity.type
_entity.pdbx_description
1 polymer ?
#
loop_
_entity_poly.entity_id
_entity_poly.type
_entity_poly.pdbx_seq_one_letter_code
_entity_poly.pdbx_strand_id
1 'polypeptide(L)'
;MITTARVPTDKRIRIAFSLNDSPDDSPPENAFPLAFPDLEQQLQPLPPCHDSKESMQVFKQHCQIAEEYYEVKKEIALLEERKKELITRLDQAEKENRDAAQLTKEYADLTEENRTLKLTQTQCVEQLEKLRIQYQKRQGSS
;
A
#
# COMPACT_ATOMS: atom_id res chain seq x y z
N MET A 1 16.01 -12.56 4.20
CA MET A 1 15.37 -12.14 5.46
C MET A 1 14.34 -11.09 5.12
N ILE A 2 13.05 -11.42 5.18
CA ILE A 2 11.98 -10.45 4.90
C ILE A 2 11.65 -9.75 6.22
N THR A 3 12.12 -8.52 6.36
CA THR A 3 11.82 -7.66 7.52
C THR A 3 10.37 -7.21 7.40
N THR A 4 9.48 -7.82 8.18
CA THR A 4 8.11 -7.34 8.33
C THR A 4 8.12 -6.10 9.22
N ALA A 5 8.00 -4.92 8.61
CA ALA A 5 7.80 -3.68 9.34
C ALA A 5 6.45 -3.78 10.08
N ARG A 6 6.49 -3.81 11.42
CA ARG A 6 5.30 -3.68 12.27
C ARG A 6 4.66 -2.32 11.98
N VAL A 7 3.51 -2.34 11.32
CA VAL A 7 2.61 -1.19 11.27
C VAL A 7 2.25 -0.82 12.71
N PRO A 8 2.39 0.45 13.12
CA PRO A 8 1.93 0.90 14.43
C PRO A 8 0.42 0.65 14.53
N THR A 9 0.03 -0.25 15.41
CA THR A 9 -1.36 -0.43 15.85
C THR A 9 -1.77 0.81 16.63
N ASP A 10 -2.08 1.90 15.93
CA ASP A 10 -2.75 3.02 16.57
C ASP A 10 -4.23 2.64 16.65
N LYS A 11 -4.69 2.38 17.88
CA LYS A 11 -6.09 2.10 18.27
C LYS A 11 -6.67 0.79 17.73
N ARG A 12 -6.26 -0.32 18.34
CA ARG A 12 -7.10 -1.53 18.35
C ARG A 12 -8.41 -1.17 19.06
N ILE A 13 -9.47 -0.90 18.29
CA ILE A 13 -10.82 -0.69 18.83
C ILE A 13 -11.15 -1.92 19.67
N ARG A 14 -11.17 -1.74 20.98
CA ARG A 14 -11.66 -2.77 21.90
C ARG A 14 -13.17 -2.72 21.75
N ILE A 15 -13.71 -3.62 20.94
CA ILE A 15 -15.16 -3.87 20.90
C ILE A 15 -15.52 -4.49 22.25
N ALA A 16 -15.81 -3.63 23.22
CA ALA A 16 -16.33 -4.04 24.52
C ALA A 16 -17.84 -3.86 24.46
N PHE A 17 -18.55 -4.93 24.10
CA PHE A 17 -19.98 -5.03 24.36
C PHE A 17 -20.19 -5.10 25.88
N SER A 18 -20.07 -3.96 26.57
CA SER A 18 -20.41 -3.85 27.99
C SER A 18 -21.94 -3.80 28.13
N LEU A 19 -22.56 -4.96 28.02
CA LEU A 19 -23.87 -5.25 28.60
C LEU A 19 -23.72 -5.36 30.12
N ASN A 20 -23.55 -4.23 30.82
CA ASN A 20 -24.12 -3.98 32.15
C ASN A 20 -23.66 -2.64 32.75
N ASP A 21 -24.67 -1.86 33.15
CA ASP A 21 -24.77 -0.89 34.26
C ASP A 21 -23.79 0.28 34.38
N SER A 22 -24.29 1.51 34.25
CA SER A 22 -24.22 2.53 35.33
C SER A 22 -25.16 3.74 35.03
N PRO A 23 -25.37 4.67 35.98
CA PRO A 23 -26.66 5.06 36.51
C PRO A 23 -27.27 6.30 35.84
N ASP A 24 -28.56 6.48 36.06
CA ASP A 24 -29.33 7.73 36.09
C ASP A 24 -28.52 9.02 35.86
N ASP A 25 -28.35 9.40 34.60
CA ASP A 25 -28.00 10.78 34.21
C ASP A 25 -28.86 11.12 33.01
N SER A 26 -29.84 11.99 33.23
CA SER A 26 -30.84 12.41 32.25
C SER A 26 -30.27 13.48 31.32
N PRO A 27 -30.04 13.22 30.02
CA PRO A 27 -29.94 14.25 29.00
C PRO A 27 -31.35 14.56 28.46
N PRO A 28 -31.57 15.72 27.83
CA PRO A 28 -32.90 16.16 27.42
C PRO A 28 -33.55 15.13 26.49
N GLU A 29 -34.70 14.62 26.91
CA GLU A 29 -35.54 13.77 26.07
C GLU A 29 -35.93 14.54 24.80
N ASN A 30 -35.94 13.84 23.66
CA ASN A 30 -36.55 14.22 22.37
C ASN A 30 -35.66 14.62 21.18
N ALA A 31 -34.47 14.04 21.03
CA ALA A 31 -33.81 14.03 19.71
C ALA A 31 -33.03 12.74 19.44
N PHE A 32 -33.59 11.57 19.75
CA PHE A 32 -33.01 10.31 19.29
C PHE A 32 -33.40 10.08 17.82
N PRO A 33 -32.45 9.74 16.93
CA PRO A 33 -32.77 9.40 15.55
C PRO A 33 -33.73 8.20 15.54
N LEU A 34 -34.92 8.41 14.98
CA LEU A 34 -35.94 7.36 14.86
C LEU A 34 -35.59 6.30 13.81
N ALA A 35 -34.58 6.55 12.96
CA ALA A 35 -34.17 5.66 11.91
C ALA A 35 -32.69 5.87 11.54
N PHE A 36 -32.04 4.78 11.12
CA PHE A 36 -30.68 4.74 10.62
C PHE A 36 -30.71 4.31 9.15
N PRO A 37 -30.87 5.22 8.17
CA PRO A 37 -31.20 4.86 6.78
C PRO A 37 -30.18 3.92 6.10
N ASP A 38 -28.94 3.89 6.59
CA ASP A 38 -27.87 3.03 6.06
C ASP A 38 -27.82 1.62 6.71
N LEU A 39 -28.68 1.34 7.70
CA LEU A 39 -28.93 0.00 8.25
C LEU A 39 -30.01 -0.72 7.44
N GLU A 40 -29.86 -2.05 7.33
CA GLU A 40 -30.91 -2.90 6.77
C GLU A 40 -32.24 -2.73 7.51
N GLN A 41 -33.36 -2.85 6.79
CA GLN A 41 -34.68 -2.62 7.35
C GLN A 41 -34.97 -3.50 8.59
N GLN A 42 -34.45 -4.73 8.62
CA GLN A 42 -34.59 -5.66 9.75
C GLN A 42 -33.78 -5.25 10.99
N LEU A 43 -32.79 -4.38 10.82
CA LEU A 43 -31.91 -3.88 11.88
C LEU A 43 -32.32 -2.48 12.35
N GLN A 44 -33.43 -1.92 11.87
CA GLN A 44 -33.90 -0.64 12.36
C GLN A 44 -34.38 -0.77 13.81
N PRO A 45 -34.11 0.22 14.68
CA PRO A 45 -34.62 0.20 16.04
C PRO A 45 -36.16 0.20 16.01
N LEU A 46 -36.77 -0.66 16.82
CA LEU A 46 -38.21 -0.66 17.02
C LEU A 46 -38.63 0.55 17.88
N PRO A 47 -39.79 1.17 17.62
CA PRO A 47 -40.28 2.26 18.46
C PRO A 47 -40.39 1.85 19.93
N PRO A 48 -39.88 2.65 20.88
CA PRO A 48 -39.95 2.32 22.30
C PRO A 48 -41.38 2.44 22.84
N CYS A 49 -41.71 1.62 23.85
CA CYS A 49 -42.93 1.76 24.65
C CYS A 49 -42.65 2.70 25.84
N HIS A 50 -43.30 3.87 25.87
CA HIS A 50 -43.06 4.92 26.86
C HIS A 50 -43.47 4.52 28.29
N ASP A 51 -44.37 3.56 28.44
CA ASP A 51 -44.80 3.07 29.76
C ASP A 51 -43.82 2.05 30.37
N SER A 52 -42.83 1.59 29.58
CA SER A 52 -41.83 0.61 30.01
C SER A 52 -40.43 1.19 30.00
N LYS A 53 -39.83 1.26 31.19
CA LYS A 53 -38.43 1.69 31.37
C LYS A 53 -37.44 0.78 30.63
N GLU A 54 -37.71 -0.52 30.59
CA GLU A 54 -36.87 -1.50 29.91
C GLU A 54 -36.89 -1.27 28.39
N SER A 55 -38.07 -1.03 27.81
CA SER A 55 -38.20 -0.75 26.37
C SER A 55 -37.45 0.52 25.96
N MET A 56 -37.55 1.58 26.77
CA MET A 56 -36.80 2.82 26.59
C MET A 56 -35.27 2.58 26.63
N GLN A 57 -34.79 1.74 27.55
CA GLN A 57 -33.36 1.44 27.69
C GLN A 57 -32.84 0.63 26.49
N VAL A 58 -33.56 -0.41 26.07
CA VAL A 58 -33.20 -1.23 24.90
C VAL A 58 -33.13 -0.39 23.64
N PHE A 59 -34.08 0.52 23.42
CA PHE A 59 -34.05 1.45 22.28
C PHE A 59 -32.80 2.34 22.30
N LYS A 60 -32.47 2.93 23.47
CA LYS A 60 -31.26 3.77 23.62
C LYS A 60 -29.98 2.99 23.30
N GLN A 61 -29.85 1.77 23.82
CA GLN A 61 -28.71 0.90 23.53
C GLN A 61 -28.62 0.54 22.05
N HIS A 62 -29.76 0.25 21.42
CA HIS A 62 -29.81 -0.02 19.99
C HIS A 62 -29.32 1.18 19.16
N CYS A 63 -29.75 2.40 19.49
CA CYS A 63 -29.27 3.61 18.81
C CYS A 63 -27.74 3.75 18.94
N GLN A 64 -27.19 3.52 20.13
CA GLN A 64 -25.73 3.58 20.36
C GLN A 64 -24.97 2.56 19.50
N ILE A 65 -25.43 1.30 19.48
CA ILE A 65 -24.79 0.25 18.67
C ILE A 65 -24.91 0.55 17.17
N ALA A 66 -26.04 1.11 16.72
CA ALA A 66 -26.23 1.48 15.32
C ALA A 66 -25.28 2.60 14.88
N GLU A 67 -25.00 3.59 15.75
CA GLU A 67 -24.00 4.63 15.51
C GLU A 67 -22.58 4.02 15.43
N GLU A 68 -22.22 3.16 16.39
CA GLU A 68 -20.92 2.48 16.38
C GLU A 68 -20.74 1.60 15.14
N TYR A 69 -21.78 0.87 14.74
CA TYR A 69 -21.78 0.06 13.51
C TYR A 69 -21.46 0.93 12.29
N TYR A 70 -22.01 2.13 12.23
CA TYR A 70 -21.79 3.03 11.11
C TYR A 70 -20.33 3.51 11.03
N GLU A 71 -19.76 3.91 12.17
CA GLU A 71 -18.36 4.31 12.24
C GLU A 71 -17.42 3.16 11.85
N VAL A 72 -17.69 1.94 12.32
CA VAL A 72 -16.94 0.75 11.93
C VAL A 72 -17.08 0.48 10.42
N LYS A 73 -18.28 0.58 9.86
CA LYS A 73 -18.54 0.40 8.42
C LYS A 73 -17.74 1.41 7.58
N LYS A 74 -17.69 2.67 8.02
CA LYS A 74 -16.89 3.72 7.37
C LYS A 74 -15.40 3.42 7.44
N GLU A 75 -14.90 2.98 8.59
CA GLU A 75 -13.49 2.62 8.74
C GLU A 75 -13.10 1.41 7.89
N ILE A 76 -13.96 0.38 7.80
CA ILE A 76 -13.77 -0.75 6.89
C ILE A 76 -13.63 -0.25 5.45
N ALA A 77 -14.51 0.63 4.99
CA ALA A 77 -14.45 1.17 3.63
C ALA A 77 -13.14 1.93 3.36
N LEU A 78 -12.69 2.76 4.30
CA LEU A 78 -11.40 3.47 4.20
C LEU A 78 -10.21 2.51 4.14
N LEU A 79 -10.22 1.45 4.96
CA LEU A 79 -9.18 0.42 4.96
C LEU A 79 -9.16 -0.36 3.64
N GLU A 80 -10.31 -0.69 3.09
CA GLU A 80 -10.42 -1.37 1.80
C GLU A 80 -9.89 -0.50 0.64
N GLU A 81 -10.21 0.79 0.64
CA GLU A 81 -9.66 1.75 -0.33
C GLU A 81 -8.14 1.83 -0.20
N ARG A 82 -7.63 2.01 1.03
CA ARG A 82 -6.19 2.07 1.26
C ARG A 82 -5.47 0.77 0.84
N LYS A 83 -6.09 -0.39 1.04
CA LYS A 83 -5.55 -1.67 0.58
C LYS A 83 -5.45 -1.72 -0.95
N LYS A 84 -6.46 -1.23 -1.68
CA LYS A 84 -6.42 -1.14 -3.15
C LYS A 84 -5.28 -0.24 -3.63
N GLU A 85 -5.10 0.93 -3.01
CA GLU A 85 -3.99 1.83 -3.35
C GLU A 85 -2.62 1.17 -3.13
N LEU A 86 -2.46 0.44 -2.03
CA LEU A 86 -1.21 -0.26 -1.72
C LEU A 86 -0.90 -1.35 -2.74
N ILE A 87 -1.90 -2.10 -3.21
CA ILE A 87 -1.73 -3.09 -4.29
C ILE A 87 -1.23 -2.41 -5.56
N THR A 88 -1.89 -1.32 -5.99
CA THR A 88 -1.45 -0.58 -7.18
C THR A 88 -0.02 -0.05 -7.07
N ARG A 89 0.37 0.43 -5.88
CA ARG A 89 1.75 0.88 -5.63
C ARG A 89 2.76 -0.27 -5.68
N LEU A 90 2.41 -1.44 -5.16
CA LEU A 90 3.25 -2.64 -5.22
C LEU A 90 3.45 -3.10 -6.67
N ASP A 91 2.37 -3.16 -7.46
CA ASP A 91 2.44 -3.54 -8.87
C ASP A 91 3.36 -2.62 -9.68
N GLN A 92 3.26 -1.31 -9.41
CA GLN A 92 4.13 -0.32 -10.04
C GLN A 92 5.60 -0.48 -9.62
N ALA A 93 5.87 -0.68 -8.33
CA ALA A 93 7.23 -0.91 -7.84
C ALA A 93 7.85 -2.20 -8.39
N GLU A 94 7.06 -3.27 -8.56
CA GLU A 94 7.52 -4.49 -9.20
C GLU A 94 7.89 -4.28 -10.67
N LYS A 95 7.09 -3.49 -11.40
CA LYS A 95 7.39 -3.12 -12.79
C LYS A 95 8.71 -2.37 -12.88
N GLU A 96 8.88 -1.34 -12.05
CA GLU A 96 10.12 -0.54 -12.00
C GLU A 96 11.33 -1.40 -11.65
N ASN A 97 11.19 -2.36 -10.74
CA ASN A 97 12.27 -3.28 -10.40
C ASN A 97 12.65 -4.19 -11.58
N ARG A 98 11.66 -4.69 -12.34
CA ARG A 98 11.92 -5.46 -13.58
C ARG A 98 12.65 -4.60 -14.61
N ASP A 99 12.23 -3.36 -14.81
CA ASP A 99 12.86 -2.42 -15.74
C ASP A 99 14.31 -2.11 -15.32
N ALA A 100 14.54 -1.85 -14.03
CA ALA A 100 15.88 -1.62 -13.48
C ALA A 100 16.80 -2.84 -13.65
N ALA A 101 16.28 -4.06 -13.46
CA ALA A 101 17.03 -5.29 -13.68
C ALA A 101 17.41 -5.48 -15.15
N GLN A 102 16.51 -5.14 -16.09
CA GLN A 102 16.79 -5.16 -17.53
C GLN A 102 17.89 -4.16 -17.90
N LEU A 103 17.79 -2.91 -17.44
CA LEU A 103 18.81 -1.89 -17.69
C LEU A 103 20.18 -2.27 -17.12
N THR A 104 20.21 -2.87 -15.93
CA THR A 104 21.45 -3.34 -15.30
C THR A 104 22.12 -4.42 -16.14
N LYS A 105 21.33 -5.35 -16.70
CA LYS A 105 21.83 -6.40 -17.59
C LYS A 105 22.37 -5.80 -18.89
N GLU A 106 21.59 -4.93 -19.55
CA GLU A 106 22.01 -4.27 -20.80
C GLU A 106 23.30 -3.46 -20.61
N TYR A 107 23.42 -2.73 -19.51
CA TYR A 107 24.63 -2.00 -19.17
C TYR A 107 25.84 -2.93 -19.02
N ALA A 108 25.68 -4.09 -18.39
CA ALA A 108 26.76 -5.07 -18.23
C ALA A 108 27.19 -5.64 -19.60
N ASP A 109 26.22 -6.03 -20.43
CA ASP A 109 26.45 -6.57 -21.78
C ASP A 109 27.20 -5.52 -22.64
N LEU A 110 26.74 -4.27 -22.65
CA LEU A 110 27.40 -3.16 -23.37
C LEU A 110 28.79 -2.86 -22.83
N THR A 111 29.01 -2.97 -21.52
CA THR A 111 30.32 -2.75 -20.91
C THR A 111 31.33 -3.82 -21.35
N GLU A 112 30.90 -5.07 -21.42
CA GLU A 112 31.72 -6.19 -21.90
C GLU A 112 32.05 -6.05 -23.39
N GLU A 113 31.07 -5.71 -24.21
CA GLU A 113 31.27 -5.47 -25.64
C GLU A 113 32.24 -4.31 -25.87
N ASN A 114 32.05 -3.18 -25.17
CA ASN A 114 32.92 -2.02 -25.28
C ASN A 114 34.37 -2.35 -24.88
N ARG A 115 34.55 -3.15 -23.83
CA ARG A 115 35.87 -3.64 -23.41
C ARG A 115 36.53 -4.48 -24.51
N THR A 116 35.77 -5.40 -25.11
CA THR A 116 36.25 -6.26 -26.19
C THR A 116 36.64 -5.44 -27.41
N LEU A 117 35.81 -4.49 -27.83
CA LEU A 117 36.09 -3.59 -28.95
C LEU A 117 37.33 -2.71 -28.71
N LYS A 118 37.54 -2.21 -27.49
CA LYS A 118 38.76 -1.46 -27.15
C LYS A 118 40.02 -2.31 -27.23
N LEU A 119 39.93 -3.58 -26.84
CA LEU A 119 41.05 -4.51 -26.96
C LEU A 119 41.39 -4.77 -28.43
N THR A 120 40.39 -5.06 -29.26
CA THR A 120 40.62 -5.30 -30.70
C THR A 120 41.12 -4.06 -31.41
N GLN A 121 40.60 -2.87 -31.07
CA GLN A 121 41.10 -1.59 -31.56
C GLN A 121 42.59 -1.41 -31.23
N THR A 122 42.98 -1.66 -29.97
CA THR A 122 44.38 -1.53 -29.53
C THR A 122 45.29 -2.48 -30.31
N GLN A 123 44.86 -3.73 -30.50
CA GLN A 123 45.60 -4.71 -31.30
C GLN A 123 45.74 -4.26 -32.76
N CYS A 124 44.67 -3.74 -33.38
CA CYS A 124 44.74 -3.19 -34.73
C CYS A 124 45.75 -2.04 -34.84
N VAL A 125 45.76 -1.12 -33.88
CA VAL A 125 46.73 -0.01 -33.84
C VAL A 125 48.16 -0.53 -33.74
N GLU A 126 48.43 -1.51 -32.89
CA GLU A 126 49.77 -2.12 -32.78
C GLU A 126 50.22 -2.80 -34.08
N GLN A 127 49.31 -3.48 -34.79
CA GLN A 127 49.61 -4.10 -36.08
C GLN A 127 49.93 -3.06 -37.15
N LEU A 128 49.18 -1.95 -37.19
CA LEU A 128 49.45 -0.85 -38.11
C LEU A 128 50.81 -0.19 -37.85
N GLU A 129 51.20 0.01 -36.59
CA GLU A 129 52.50 0.58 -36.25
C GLU A 129 53.66 -0.35 -36.65
N LYS A 130 53.51 -1.67 -36.44
CA LYS A 130 54.50 -2.67 -36.90
C LYS A 130 54.69 -2.60 -38.42
N LEU A 131 53.60 -2.53 -39.18
CA LEU A 131 53.65 -2.41 -40.64
C LEU A 131 54.36 -1.11 -41.06
N ARG A 132 54.01 0.02 -40.43
CA ARG A 132 54.64 1.32 -40.70
C ARG A 132 56.16 1.28 -40.51
N ILE A 133 56.64 0.71 -39.40
CA ILE A 133 58.07 0.55 -39.12
C ILE A 133 58.75 -0.34 -40.19
N GLN A 134 58.11 -1.43 -40.60
CA GLN A 134 58.64 -2.30 -41.66
C GLN A 134 58.78 -1.57 -43.00
N TYR A 135 57.81 -0.72 -43.37
CA TYR A 135 57.89 0.09 -44.58
C TYR A 135 59.06 1.09 -44.52
N GLN A 136 59.25 1.78 -43.40
CA GLN A 136 60.38 2.71 -43.24
C GLN A 136 61.75 2.01 -43.36
N LYS A 137 61.91 0.85 -42.73
CA LYS A 137 63.17 0.07 -42.81
C LYS A 137 63.50 -0.35 -44.24
N ARG A 138 62.49 -0.68 -45.07
CA ARG A 138 62.71 -1.05 -46.48
C ARG A 138 63.04 0.15 -47.37
N GLN A 139 62.57 1.35 -47.06
CA GLN A 139 62.87 2.56 -47.85
C GLN A 139 64.22 3.21 -47.52
N GLY A 140 64.74 3.02 -46.30
CA GLY A 140 66.06 3.54 -45.90
C GLY A 140 67.27 2.70 -46.33
N SER A 141 67.07 1.65 -47.13
CA SER A 141 68.10 0.67 -47.51
C SER A 141 68.55 0.78 -48.98
N SER A 142 68.47 1.98 -49.58
CA SER A 142 69.00 2.30 -50.92
C SER A 142 70.26 3.14 -50.85
#